data_AF-A0AAQ3TGY5-F1
#
_entry.id   AF-A0AAQ3TGY5-F1
#
_cell.length_a   1.000
_cell.length_b   1.000
_cell.length_c   1.000
_cell.angle_alpha   90.00
_cell.angle_beta   90.00
_cell.angle_gamma   90.00
#
_symmetry.space_group_name_H-M   'P 1'
#
loop_
_entity.id
_entity.type
_entity.pdbx_description
1 polymer ?
#
loop_
_entity_poly.entity_id
_entity_poly.type
_entity_poly.pdbx_seq_one_letter_code
_entity_poly.pdbx_strand_id
1 'polypeptide(L)'
;METQKQGVGIRIPTGREIDGKYLDKNVKEIENEIQKWQKDWDECGVTLMCDSWTGPMRNSVINFLVYSGGTMYFIKSVDATDKMQDHQYLLKEIKAVVIKLCYHNVVQIVTDNGSNYKKACEILTD
;
A
#
# COMPACT_ATOMS: atom_id res chain seq x y z
N MET A 1 30.03 -15.96 -6.26
CA MET A 1 29.02 -14.90 -6.11
C MET A 1 29.59 -13.62 -6.70
N GLU A 2 29.10 -13.16 -7.85
CA GLU A 2 29.54 -11.91 -8.52
C GLU A 2 29.54 -10.69 -7.58
N THR A 3 28.59 -10.62 -6.64
CA THR A 3 28.44 -9.51 -5.68
C THR A 3 29.60 -9.39 -4.69
N GLN A 4 30.30 -10.47 -4.35
CA GLN A 4 31.50 -10.42 -3.50
C GLN A 4 32.73 -9.87 -4.23
N LYS A 5 32.78 -9.97 -5.58
CA LYS A 5 33.92 -9.46 -6.37
C LYS A 5 33.85 -7.95 -6.61
N GLN A 6 32.67 -7.33 -6.53
CA GLN A 6 32.49 -5.88 -6.71
C GLN A 6 32.70 -5.06 -5.42
N GLY A 7 32.90 -5.71 -4.27
CA GLY A 7 32.91 -5.06 -2.95
C GLY A 7 34.27 -4.94 -2.25
N VAL A 8 35.39 -5.36 -2.87
CA VAL A 8 36.70 -5.29 -2.22
C VAL A 8 37.10 -3.82 -2.02
N GLY A 9 37.14 -3.38 -0.76
CA GLY A 9 37.44 -1.99 -0.38
C GLY A 9 36.23 -1.06 -0.23
N ILE A 10 35.01 -1.54 -0.48
CA ILE A 10 33.78 -0.76 -0.25
C ILE A 10 33.35 -0.91 1.21
N ARG A 11 33.25 0.21 1.93
CA ARG A 11 32.74 0.22 3.31
C ARG A 11 31.26 -0.17 3.32
N ILE A 12 30.91 -1.16 4.15
CA ILE A 12 29.52 -1.54 4.39
C ILE A 12 28.75 -0.35 4.99
N PRO A 13 27.54 -0.05 4.50
CA PRO A 13 26.66 0.93 5.11
C PRO A 13 26.44 0.67 6.60
N THR A 14 26.43 1.73 7.41
CA THR A 14 25.93 1.64 8.78
C THR A 14 24.41 1.50 8.80
N GLY A 15 23.84 0.98 9.90
CA GLY A 15 22.38 0.95 10.07
C GLY A 15 21.73 2.32 9.84
N ARG A 16 22.35 3.38 10.37
CA ARG A 16 21.89 4.77 10.21
C ARG A 16 21.90 5.28 8.75
N GLU A 17 22.82 4.76 7.94
CA GLU A 17 22.83 5.09 6.52
C GLU A 17 21.74 4.33 5.77
N ILE A 18 21.43 3.10 6.18
CA ILE A 18 20.37 2.27 5.60
C ILE A 18 19.00 2.86 5.92
N ASP A 19 18.69 3.13 7.18
CA ASP A 19 17.38 3.65 7.62
C ASP A 19 17.22 5.18 7.43
N GLY A 20 18.30 5.88 7.12
CA GLY A 20 18.28 7.29 6.75
C GLY A 20 18.43 7.48 5.24
N LYS A 21 19.64 7.91 4.81
CA LYS A 21 19.86 8.42 3.45
C LYS A 21 19.48 7.42 2.33
N TYR A 22 19.70 6.12 2.53
CA TYR A 22 19.39 5.13 1.51
C TYR A 22 17.90 4.80 1.47
N LEU A 23 17.23 4.73 2.61
CA LEU A 23 15.78 4.59 2.67
C LEU A 23 15.10 5.79 2.01
N ASP A 24 15.47 7.02 2.38
CA ASP A 24 14.91 8.24 1.80
C ASP A 24 15.08 8.28 0.28
N LYS A 25 16.25 7.88 -0.22
CA LYS A 25 16.54 7.80 -1.65
C LYS A 25 15.65 6.76 -2.34
N ASN A 26 15.53 5.56 -1.77
CA ASN A 26 14.71 4.49 -2.33
C ASN A 26 13.23 4.84 -2.34
N VAL A 27 12.71 5.48 -1.28
CA VAL A 27 11.32 5.95 -1.22
C VAL A 27 11.05 6.94 -2.35
N LYS A 28 11.93 7.94 -2.50
CA LYS A 28 11.78 8.94 -3.57
C LYS A 28 11.87 8.35 -4.97
N GLU A 29 12.72 7.34 -5.17
CA GLU A 29 12.80 6.61 -6.44
C GLU A 29 11.49 5.87 -6.75
N ILE A 30 10.94 5.15 -5.77
CA ILE A 30 9.66 4.43 -5.94
C ILE A 30 8.48 5.39 -6.14
N GLU A 31 8.46 6.53 -5.45
CA GLU A 31 7.44 7.56 -5.66
C GLU A 31 7.45 8.09 -7.10
N ASN A 32 8.63 8.26 -7.69
CA ASN A 32 8.76 8.67 -9.10
C ASN A 32 8.26 7.57 -10.06
N GLU A 33 8.50 6.28 -9.76
CA GLU A 33 7.96 5.18 -10.57
C GLU A 33 6.44 5.10 -10.45
N ILE A 34 5.88 5.26 -9.24
CA ILE A 34 4.43 5.30 -9.03
C ILE A 34 3.80 6.43 -9.86
N GLN A 35 4.39 7.63 -9.89
CA GLN A 35 3.89 8.73 -10.72
C GLN A 35 3.89 8.42 -12.23
N LYS A 36 4.79 7.55 -12.71
CA LYS A 36 4.76 7.10 -14.11
C LYS A 36 3.58 6.16 -14.35
N TRP A 37 3.38 5.17 -13.47
CA TRP A 37 2.28 4.21 -13.57
C TRP A 37 0.91 4.84 -13.36
N GLN A 38 0.84 5.95 -12.61
CA GLN A 38 -0.39 6.73 -12.42
C GLN A 38 -0.95 7.33 -13.71
N LYS A 39 -0.12 7.50 -14.75
CA LYS A 39 -0.58 8.02 -16.05
C LYS A 39 -1.52 7.07 -16.78
N ASP A 40 -1.43 5.78 -16.48
CA ASP A 40 -2.24 4.75 -17.12
C ASP A 40 -3.61 4.58 -16.45
N TRP A 41 -3.87 5.30 -15.35
CA TRP A 41 -5.12 5.21 -14.59
C TRP A 41 -6.34 5.60 -15.41
N ASP A 42 -6.23 6.64 -16.24
CA ASP A 42 -7.36 7.14 -17.04
C ASP A 42 -7.77 6.12 -18.13
N GLU A 43 -6.83 5.32 -18.62
CA GLU A 43 -7.07 4.32 -19.68
C GLU A 43 -7.42 2.93 -19.12
N CYS A 44 -6.70 2.48 -18.09
CA CYS A 44 -6.82 1.13 -17.55
C CYS A 44 -7.80 1.02 -16.36
N GLY A 45 -8.04 2.14 -15.67
CA GLY A 45 -8.66 2.14 -14.35
C GLY A 45 -7.76 1.53 -13.27
N VAL A 46 -8.23 1.63 -12.03
CA VAL A 46 -7.52 1.21 -10.82
C VAL A 46 -8.34 0.20 -10.04
N THR A 47 -7.74 -0.96 -9.77
CA THR A 47 -8.22 -1.91 -8.76
C THR A 47 -7.54 -1.61 -7.43
N LEU A 48 -8.32 -1.16 -6.45
CA LEU A 48 -7.86 -1.00 -5.06
C LEU A 48 -7.97 -2.34 -4.33
N MET A 49 -6.87 -2.81 -3.75
CA MET A 49 -6.82 -4.02 -2.94
C MET A 49 -6.57 -3.66 -1.48
N CYS A 50 -7.37 -4.21 -0.58
CA CYS A 50 -7.27 -3.94 0.86
C CYS A 50 -7.38 -5.23 1.67
N ASP A 51 -6.42 -5.47 2.56
CA ASP A 51 -6.44 -6.61 3.47
C ASP A 51 -5.99 -6.18 4.86
N SER A 52 -6.51 -6.83 5.90
CA SER A 52 -6.09 -6.63 7.28
C SER A 52 -5.59 -7.94 7.86
N TRP A 53 -4.50 -7.84 8.60
CA TRP A 53 -3.94 -8.96 9.32
C TRP A 53 -3.62 -8.58 10.75
N THR A 54 -4.00 -9.46 11.69
CA THR A 54 -3.62 -9.37 13.09
C THR A 54 -2.62 -10.47 13.42
N GLY A 55 -1.45 -10.06 13.89
CA GLY A 55 -0.39 -10.97 14.26
C GLY A 55 -0.56 -11.60 15.65
N PRO A 56 0.29 -12.59 15.98
CA PRO A 56 0.24 -13.30 17.27
C PRO A 56 0.42 -12.38 18.48
N MET A 57 1.13 -11.26 18.31
CA MET A 57 1.33 -10.24 19.35
C MET A 57 0.18 -9.24 19.42
N ARG A 58 -0.94 -9.51 18.74
CA ARG A 58 -2.12 -8.65 18.62
C ARG A 58 -1.83 -7.31 17.93
N ASN A 59 -0.67 -7.16 17.30
CA ASN A 59 -0.39 -6.09 16.39
C ASN A 59 -1.24 -6.27 15.12
N SER A 60 -1.91 -5.21 14.67
CA SER A 60 -2.80 -5.30 13.52
C SER A 60 -2.46 -4.25 12.49
N VAL A 61 -2.51 -4.62 11.21
CA VAL A 61 -2.17 -3.74 10.09
C VAL A 61 -3.18 -3.90 8.98
N ILE A 62 -3.55 -2.78 8.36
CA ILE A 62 -4.36 -2.76 7.13
C ILE A 62 -3.45 -2.32 5.99
N ASN A 63 -3.34 -3.14 4.94
CA ASN A 63 -2.52 -2.87 3.77
C ASN A 63 -3.39 -2.43 2.59
N PHE A 64 -2.92 -1.42 1.87
CA PHE A 64 -3.55 -0.94 0.63
C PHE A 64 -2.58 -1.06 -0.54
N LEU A 65 -3.01 -1.78 -1.55
CA LEU A 65 -2.30 -1.96 -2.82
C LEU A 65 -3.17 -1.50 -3.97
N VAL A 66 -2.53 -1.14 -5.08
CA VAL A 66 -3.19 -0.80 -6.33
C VAL A 66 -2.69 -1.74 -7.43
N TYR A 67 -3.62 -2.14 -8.30
CA TYR A 67 -3.31 -2.75 -9.59
C TYR A 67 -3.87 -1.88 -10.72
N SER A 68 -3.03 -1.54 -11.69
CA SER A 68 -3.40 -0.79 -12.90
C SER A 68 -2.41 -1.10 -14.02
N GLY A 69 -2.89 -1.24 -15.26
CA GLY A 69 -2.01 -1.37 -16.44
C GLY A 69 -1.00 -2.53 -16.35
N GLY A 70 -1.35 -3.64 -15.71
CA GLY A 70 -0.43 -4.78 -15.52
C GLY A 70 0.56 -4.63 -14.36
N THR A 71 0.55 -3.52 -13.64
CA THR A 71 1.48 -3.24 -12.54
C THR A 71 0.75 -3.21 -11.20
N MET A 72 1.29 -3.92 -10.21
CA MET A 72 0.84 -3.87 -8.82
C MET A 72 1.86 -3.12 -7.97
N TYR A 73 1.39 -2.21 -7.10
CA TYR A 73 2.27 -1.50 -6.17
C TYR A 73 1.57 -1.14 -4.86
N PHE A 74 2.40 -0.92 -3.85
CA PHE A 74 1.99 -0.56 -2.50
C PHE A 74 1.66 0.94 -2.40
N ILE A 75 0.55 1.27 -1.72
CA ILE A 75 0.12 2.66 -1.51
C ILE A 75 0.42 3.13 -0.09
N LYS A 76 -0.04 2.37 0.89
CA LYS A 76 0.15 2.63 2.32
C LYS A 76 -0.21 1.40 3.15
N SER A 77 0.23 1.40 4.39
CA SER A 77 -0.32 0.56 5.45
C SER A 77 -0.81 1.44 6.60
N VAL A 78 -1.71 0.91 7.42
CA VAL A 78 -2.27 1.60 8.59
C VAL A 78 -2.07 0.69 9.79
N ASP A 79 -1.43 1.22 10.84
CA ASP A 79 -1.39 0.55 12.13
C ASP A 79 -2.79 0.59 12.77
N ALA A 80 -3.36 -0.58 12.96
CA ALA A 80 -4.69 -0.81 13.51
C ALA A 80 -4.65 -1.64 14.80
N THR A 81 -3.47 -1.75 15.44
CA THR A 81 -3.24 -2.54 16.67
C THR A 81 -4.23 -2.19 17.79
N ASP A 82 -4.41 -0.89 18.06
CA ASP A 82 -5.30 -0.39 19.11
C ASP A 82 -6.66 0.05 18.57
N LYS A 83 -7.06 -0.43 17.38
CA LYS A 83 -8.29 -0.02 16.72
C LYS A 83 -9.27 -1.18 16.64
N MET A 84 -10.53 -0.89 16.97
CA MET A 84 -11.62 -1.79 16.61
C MET A 84 -11.87 -1.67 15.12
N GLN A 85 -11.55 -2.73 14.37
CA GLN A 85 -11.74 -2.77 12.91
C GLN A 85 -13.17 -3.12 12.53
N ASP A 86 -14.11 -2.32 13.04
CA ASP A 86 -15.49 -2.39 12.59
C ASP A 86 -15.66 -1.83 11.17
N HIS A 87 -16.83 -2.06 10.60
CA HIS A 87 -17.18 -1.56 9.27
C HIS A 87 -17.04 -0.04 9.13
N GLN A 88 -17.21 0.76 10.20
CA GLN A 88 -17.10 2.23 10.11
C GLN A 88 -15.64 2.66 10.00
N TYR A 89 -14.75 2.03 10.78
CA TYR A 89 -13.32 2.27 10.71
C TYR A 89 -12.75 1.85 9.35
N LEU A 90 -13.09 0.66 8.88
CA LEU A 90 -12.66 0.17 7.56
C LEU A 90 -13.18 1.06 6.42
N LEU A 91 -14.46 1.46 6.47
CA LEU A 91 -15.06 2.37 5.50
C LEU A 91 -14.29 3.70 5.44
N LYS A 92 -13.94 4.27 6.60
CA LYS A 92 -13.16 5.50 6.68
C LYS A 92 -11.79 5.35 6.01
N GLU A 93 -11.06 4.28 6.32
CA GLU A 93 -9.73 4.06 5.75
C GLU A 93 -9.79 3.79 4.23
N ILE A 94 -10.76 3.00 3.77
CA ILE A 94 -10.99 2.75 2.34
C ILE A 94 -11.36 4.04 1.62
N LYS A 95 -12.30 4.84 2.15
CA LYS A 95 -12.69 6.14 1.56
C LYS A 95 -11.50 7.09 1.44
N ALA A 96 -10.64 7.15 2.44
CA ALA A 96 -9.45 8.00 2.40
C ALA A 96 -8.51 7.60 1.25
N VAL A 97 -8.37 6.29 0.96
CA VAL A 97 -7.56 5.81 -0.16
C VAL A 97 -8.27 6.05 -1.50
N VAL A 98 -9.57 5.81 -1.60
CA VAL A 98 -10.35 6.10 -2.83
C VAL A 98 -10.24 7.58 -3.21
N ILE A 99 -10.30 8.49 -2.24
CA ILE A 99 -10.10 9.93 -2.47
C ILE A 99 -8.68 10.21 -2.99
N LYS A 100 -7.66 9.57 -2.40
CA LYS A 100 -6.25 9.70 -2.84
C LYS A 100 -6.06 9.19 -4.28
N LEU A 101 -6.74 8.12 -4.67
CA LEU A 101 -6.68 7.53 -6.02
C LEU A 101 -7.54 8.27 -7.06
N CYS A 102 -8.35 9.23 -6.59
CA CYS A 102 -9.42 9.87 -7.33
C CYS A 102 -10.53 8.87 -7.71
N TYR A 103 -11.74 9.10 -7.19
CA TYR A 103 -12.84 8.13 -7.26
C TYR A 103 -13.20 7.68 -8.69
N HIS A 104 -13.05 8.55 -9.70
CA HIS A 104 -13.37 8.22 -11.09
C HIS A 104 -12.41 7.21 -11.73
N ASN A 105 -11.21 7.05 -11.17
CA ASN A 105 -10.23 6.07 -11.64
C ASN A 105 -10.45 4.69 -11.01
N VAL A 106 -11.15 4.60 -9.87
CA VAL A 106 -11.33 3.33 -9.16
C VAL A 106 -12.45 2.52 -9.81
N VAL A 107 -12.08 1.46 -10.53
CA VAL A 107 -13.03 0.58 -11.24
C VAL A 107 -13.43 -0.63 -10.40
N GLN A 108 -12.62 -0.98 -9.40
CA GLN A 108 -12.87 -2.15 -8.54
C GLN A 108 -12.21 -1.97 -7.17
N ILE A 109 -12.86 -2.52 -6.14
CA ILE A 109 -12.27 -2.68 -4.81
C ILE A 109 -12.32 -4.17 -4.46
N VAL A 110 -11.17 -4.75 -4.10
CA VAL A 110 -11.02 -6.14 -3.66
C VAL A 110 -10.60 -6.12 -2.21
N THR A 111 -11.39 -6.77 -1.35
CA THR A 111 -11.13 -6.81 0.09
C THR A 111 -11.10 -8.23 0.63
N ASP A 112 -10.66 -8.39 1.88
CA ASP A 112 -10.93 -9.60 2.65
C ASP A 112 -12.45 -9.88 2.72
N ASN A 113 -12.79 -11.15 2.92
CA ASN A 113 -14.16 -11.67 2.97
C ASN A 113 -14.85 -11.48 4.35
N GLY A 114 -14.15 -10.87 5.32
CA GLY A 114 -14.68 -10.57 6.64
C GLY A 114 -15.97 -9.73 6.60
N SER A 115 -16.86 -9.95 7.58
CA SER A 115 -18.18 -9.30 7.63
C SER A 115 -18.11 -7.78 7.72
N ASN A 116 -17.10 -7.24 8.43
CA ASN A 116 -16.90 -5.79 8.52
C ASN A 116 -16.47 -5.18 7.18
N TYR A 117 -15.65 -5.88 6.39
CA TYR A 117 -15.27 -5.44 5.05
C TYR A 117 -16.47 -5.44 4.10
N LYS A 118 -17.25 -6.51 4.09
CA LYS A 118 -18.49 -6.60 3.30
C LYS A 118 -19.42 -5.43 3.59
N LYS A 119 -19.73 -5.20 4.86
CA LYS A 119 -20.61 -4.11 5.29
C LYS A 119 -20.04 -2.73 4.95
N ALA A 120 -18.72 -2.54 5.07
CA ALA A 120 -18.08 -1.29 4.67
C ALA A 120 -18.22 -1.05 3.15
N CYS A 121 -17.97 -2.07 2.33
CA CYS A 121 -18.08 -1.98 0.88
C CYS A 121 -19.52 -1.80 0.40
N GLU A 122 -20.51 -2.45 1.02
CA GLU A 122 -21.95 -2.22 0.76
C GLU A 122 -22.31 -0.73 0.95
N ILE A 123 -21.91 -0.13 2.07
CA ILE A 123 -22.17 1.30 2.36
C ILE A 123 -21.39 2.22 1.41
N LEU A 124 -20.25 1.78 0.87
CA LEU A 124 -19.45 2.57 -0.07
C LEU A 124 -20.09 2.66 -1.45
N THR A 125 -20.88 1.65 -1.83
CA THR A 125 -21.58 1.57 -3.12
C THR A 125 -22.98 2.20 -3.12
N ASP A 126 -23.52 2.52 -1.94
CA ASP A 126 -24.77 3.27 -1.75
C ASP A 126 -24.56 4.79 -1.95
#